data_AF-A0A951SF21-F1
#
_entry.id   AF-A0A951SF21-F1
#
_cell.length_a   1.000
_cell.length_b   1.000
_cell.length_c   1.000
_cell.angle_alpha   90.00
_cell.angle_beta   90.00
_cell.angle_gamma   90.00
#
_symmetry.space_group_name_H-M   'P 1'
#
loop_
_entity.id
_entity.type
_entity.pdbx_description
1 polymer ?
#
loop_
_entity_poly.entity_id
_entity_poly.type
_entity_poly.pdbx_seq_one_letter_code
_entity_poly.pdbx_strand_id
1 'polypeptide(L)'
;MRVDGAQFSQVGPQADGAGGAATRGSWRGETLTVSSSPSSLLADAAEEMTFAQAEHEETKEVSERRVRSAGSTQIPQIQEIMAYLELLGDRNDQAKLEELTSKLRESRGSGGGQAARDAFGDVSQQFLALGYALRRFEDEDDAAAAATLREEIESLVEDHGPAIQAGLNSAGAANAFAGGDAGRAAGFRECYRETVLGRESLGDTFNAILERFGAADTRRSIAFLIRAAGDDLAARGPSTAPAELRSIIEDLYQLEVLATVMEGCQALGEALARDFGVGSVDAERLTKNLIDLAGERWVSGDRVAALARDFQVREVDARIAFLTRTKVVLRDMPPKVFAEPESRDKLLRAAQDALDAAIEEEDA
;
A
#
# COMPACT_ATOMS: atom_id res chain seq x y z
N MET A 1 -22.65 43.23 25.12
CA MET A 1 -23.12 42.42 23.98
C MET A 1 -22.98 40.96 24.42
N ARG A 2 -24.10 40.34 24.79
CA ARG A 2 -24.16 38.94 25.26
C ARG A 2 -24.08 38.03 24.03
N VAL A 3 -23.33 36.94 24.13
CA VAL A 3 -23.28 35.89 23.11
C VAL A 3 -24.26 34.81 23.58
N ASP A 4 -25.41 34.72 22.92
CA ASP A 4 -26.42 33.70 23.19
C ASP A 4 -26.07 32.39 22.46
N GLY A 5 -26.29 31.28 23.14
CA GLY A 5 -25.81 29.94 22.79
C GLY A 5 -26.56 29.25 21.64
N ALA A 6 -25.86 28.33 20.98
CA ALA A 6 -26.42 27.42 19.99
C ALA A 6 -27.35 26.39 20.67
N GLN A 7 -28.58 26.30 20.21
CA GLN A 7 -29.52 25.26 20.59
C GLN A 7 -29.27 24.00 19.74
N PHE A 8 -28.80 22.93 20.38
CA PHE A 8 -28.85 21.58 19.80
C PHE A 8 -30.19 20.95 20.18
N SER A 9 -31.02 20.66 19.18
CA SER A 9 -32.20 19.80 19.39
C SER A 9 -31.77 18.34 19.24
N GLN A 10 -31.86 17.56 20.31
CA GLN A 10 -31.74 16.11 20.27
C GLN A 10 -32.96 15.52 19.53
N VAL A 11 -32.71 14.75 18.48
CA VAL A 11 -33.69 13.84 17.88
C VAL A 11 -33.27 12.43 18.26
N GLY A 12 -34.11 11.74 19.02
CA GLY A 12 -33.90 10.34 19.42
C GLY A 12 -34.08 9.37 18.23
N PRO A 13 -33.51 8.16 18.30
CA PRO A 13 -33.58 7.22 17.19
C PRO A 13 -34.99 6.61 17.10
N GLN A 14 -35.65 6.85 15.98
CA GLN A 14 -36.86 6.14 15.60
C GLN A 14 -36.44 5.03 14.65
N ALA A 15 -36.55 3.78 15.12
CA ALA A 15 -36.28 2.59 14.33
C ALA A 15 -37.39 2.40 13.29
N ASP A 16 -37.03 2.37 12.00
CA ASP A 16 -37.82 1.72 10.96
C ASP A 16 -36.98 1.48 9.68
N GLY A 17 -37.00 0.23 9.21
CA GLY A 17 -37.11 -0.12 7.79
C GLY A 17 -35.89 0.04 6.89
N ALA A 18 -35.37 -1.10 6.44
CA ALA A 18 -34.39 -1.22 5.34
C ALA A 18 -34.80 -0.44 4.08
N GLY A 19 -33.98 0.53 3.71
CA GLY A 19 -34.05 1.28 2.47
C GLY A 19 -33.07 2.45 2.52
N GLY A 20 -31.98 2.37 1.76
CA GLY A 20 -30.95 3.41 1.70
C GLY A 20 -31.54 4.74 1.18
N ALA A 21 -32.04 5.56 2.09
CA ALA A 21 -32.44 6.93 1.80
C ALA A 21 -31.24 7.85 2.05
N ALA A 22 -30.77 8.51 1.00
CA ALA A 22 -29.68 9.48 1.09
C ALA A 22 -30.01 10.57 2.13
N THR A 23 -29.19 10.63 3.17
CA THR A 23 -29.28 11.66 4.22
C THR A 23 -29.06 13.04 3.58
N ARG A 24 -30.07 13.90 3.64
CA ARG A 24 -30.00 15.29 3.16
C ARG A 24 -29.75 16.23 4.33
N GLY A 25 -28.67 16.99 4.25
CA GLY A 25 -28.31 18.04 5.22
C GLY A 25 -28.30 19.42 4.57
N SER A 26 -28.44 20.47 5.38
CA SER A 26 -28.29 21.87 4.95
C SER A 26 -27.07 22.47 5.61
N TRP A 27 -26.10 22.96 4.82
CA TRP A 27 -24.96 23.72 5.33
C TRP A 27 -24.89 25.06 4.61
N ARG A 28 -24.93 26.16 5.38
CA ARG A 28 -24.94 27.54 4.86
C ARG A 28 -25.98 27.83 3.76
N GLY A 29 -27.14 27.18 3.85
CA GLY A 29 -28.22 27.36 2.87
C GLY A 29 -28.09 26.52 1.61
N GLU A 30 -27.04 25.72 1.47
CA GLU A 30 -26.92 24.72 0.41
C GLU A 30 -27.39 23.35 0.90
N THR A 31 -28.13 22.63 0.05
CA THR A 31 -28.63 21.28 0.34
C THR A 31 -27.61 20.27 -0.16
N LEU A 32 -27.01 19.51 0.75
CA LEU A 32 -26.05 18.45 0.44
C LEU A 32 -26.73 17.08 0.52
N THR A 33 -26.48 16.23 -0.47
CA THR A 33 -26.90 14.83 -0.49
C THR A 33 -25.68 13.95 -0.26
N VAL A 34 -25.67 13.17 0.82
CA VAL A 34 -24.63 12.17 1.06
C VAL A 34 -24.88 10.98 0.13
N SER A 35 -23.98 10.77 -0.83
CA SER A 35 -23.99 9.57 -1.67
C SER A 35 -23.31 8.43 -0.92
N SER A 36 -24.07 7.40 -0.54
CA SER A 36 -23.53 6.15 0.00
C SER A 36 -22.84 5.37 -1.13
N SER A 37 -21.53 5.53 -1.28
CA SER A 37 -20.74 4.60 -2.08
C SER A 37 -20.60 3.27 -1.31
N PRO A 38 -20.43 2.12 -2.00
CA PRO A 38 -20.13 0.86 -1.33
C PRO A 38 -18.88 0.91 -0.44
N SER A 39 -17.93 1.81 -0.75
CA SER A 39 -16.76 2.10 0.10
C SER A 39 -17.11 2.84 1.38
N SER A 40 -18.12 3.72 1.37
CA SER A 40 -18.64 4.39 2.58
C SER A 40 -19.30 3.39 3.52
N LEU A 41 -20.12 2.47 2.98
CA LEU A 41 -20.83 1.47 3.80
C LEU A 41 -19.87 0.48 4.49
N LEU A 42 -18.74 0.16 3.85
CA LEU A 42 -17.70 -0.69 4.43
C LEU A 42 -16.84 0.06 5.46
N ALA A 43 -16.57 1.35 5.24
CA ALA A 43 -15.90 2.20 6.22
C ALA A 43 -16.77 2.40 7.47
N ASP A 44 -18.06 2.66 7.28
CA ASP A 44 -19.03 2.81 8.36
C ASP A 44 -19.15 1.51 9.19
N ALA A 45 -19.17 0.34 8.54
CA ALA A 45 -19.20 -0.96 9.23
C ALA A 45 -17.90 -1.26 10.01
N ALA A 46 -16.75 -0.82 9.50
CA ALA A 46 -15.47 -0.94 10.19
C ALA A 46 -15.36 0.03 11.37
N GLU A 47 -15.87 1.25 11.23
CA GLU A 47 -15.98 2.21 12.34
C GLU A 47 -16.92 1.69 13.44
N GLU A 48 -18.08 1.13 13.08
CA GLU A 48 -19.05 0.58 14.05
C GLU A 48 -18.46 -0.60 14.86
N MET A 49 -17.68 -1.49 14.23
CA MET A 49 -16.93 -2.53 14.97
C MET A 49 -15.87 -1.96 15.91
N THR A 50 -15.19 -0.88 15.49
CA THR A 50 -14.16 -0.22 16.29
C THR A 50 -14.76 0.48 17.53
N PHE A 51 -15.95 1.07 17.39
CA PHE A 51 -16.67 1.71 18.50
C PHE A 51 -17.30 0.71 19.47
N ALA A 52 -17.89 -0.39 18.98
CA ALA A 52 -18.45 -1.44 19.83
C ALA A 52 -17.38 -2.06 20.77
N GLN A 53 -16.13 -2.13 20.31
CA GLN A 53 -15.00 -2.62 21.10
C GLN A 53 -14.54 -1.61 22.17
N ALA A 54 -14.64 -0.31 21.91
CA ALA A 54 -14.34 0.73 22.90
C ALA A 54 -15.39 0.77 24.04
N GLU A 55 -16.67 0.58 23.70
CA GLU A 55 -17.78 0.62 24.67
C GLU A 55 -17.74 -0.59 25.62
N HIS A 56 -17.35 -1.77 25.12
CA HIS A 56 -17.14 -2.97 25.96
C HIS A 56 -15.92 -2.88 26.90
N GLU A 57 -14.95 -2.00 26.63
CA GLU A 57 -13.79 -1.79 27.50
C GLU A 57 -14.01 -0.71 28.57
N GLU A 58 -14.91 0.26 28.33
CA GLU A 58 -15.20 1.36 29.27
C GLU A 58 -16.04 0.91 30.47
N THR A 59 -16.76 -0.21 30.37
CA THR A 59 -17.64 -0.74 31.42
C THR A 59 -16.94 -1.51 32.54
N LYS A 60 -15.60 -1.64 32.51
CA LYS A 60 -14.84 -2.31 33.58
C LYS A 60 -14.35 -1.30 34.64
N GLU A 61 -14.78 -1.51 35.89
CA GLU A 61 -14.37 -0.68 37.02
C GLU A 61 -12.83 -0.62 37.14
N VAL A 62 -12.33 0.58 37.49
CA VAL A 62 -10.89 0.93 37.56
C VAL A 62 -10.09 -0.03 38.47
N SER A 63 -10.75 -0.71 39.41
CA SER A 63 -10.19 -1.67 40.36
C SER A 63 -9.78 -3.02 39.75
N GLU A 64 -10.27 -3.38 38.55
CA GLU A 64 -9.92 -4.63 37.86
C GLU A 64 -8.76 -4.48 36.87
N ARG A 65 -8.19 -3.28 36.72
CA ARG A 65 -6.99 -3.06 35.90
C ARG A 65 -5.78 -3.66 36.61
N ARG A 66 -5.49 -4.94 36.33
CA ARG A 66 -4.11 -5.43 36.40
C ARG A 66 -3.26 -4.52 35.52
N VAL A 67 -2.26 -3.88 36.13
CA VAL A 67 -1.27 -3.04 35.42
C VAL A 67 -0.61 -3.91 34.35
N ARG A 68 -1.04 -3.73 33.10
CA ARG A 68 -0.42 -4.38 31.93
C ARG A 68 0.94 -3.71 31.73
N SER A 69 1.99 -4.52 31.77
CA SER A 69 3.35 -4.13 31.40
C SER A 69 3.34 -3.48 30.02
N ALA A 70 3.95 -2.30 29.88
CA ALA A 70 4.25 -1.70 28.58
C ALA A 70 5.27 -2.61 27.88
N GLY A 71 4.79 -3.52 27.04
CA GLY A 71 5.64 -4.50 26.35
C GLY A 71 4.99 -5.86 26.05
N SER A 72 3.78 -6.16 26.56
CA SER A 72 3.13 -7.44 26.22
C SER A 72 2.58 -7.41 24.79
N THR A 73 3.09 -8.30 23.93
CA THR A 73 2.49 -8.59 22.61
C THR A 73 0.99 -8.82 22.76
N GLN A 74 0.18 -7.96 22.14
CA GLN A 74 -1.27 -8.12 22.15
C GLN A 74 -1.67 -9.20 21.17
N ILE A 75 -2.01 -10.37 21.71
CA ILE A 75 -2.55 -11.48 20.91
C ILE A 75 -4.03 -11.21 20.67
N PRO A 76 -4.51 -11.19 19.41
CA PRO A 76 -5.92 -10.99 19.12
C PRO A 76 -6.80 -12.12 19.70
N GLN A 77 -8.10 -11.87 19.81
CA GLN A 77 -9.07 -12.90 20.18
C GLN A 77 -9.34 -13.84 19.01
N ILE A 78 -9.86 -15.05 19.27
CA ILE A 78 -10.13 -16.06 18.21
C ILE A 78 -10.96 -15.48 17.07
N GLN A 79 -12.00 -14.69 17.37
CA GLN A 79 -12.85 -14.07 16.35
C GLN A 79 -12.08 -13.09 15.46
N GLU A 80 -11.23 -12.25 16.05
CA GLU A 80 -10.37 -11.31 15.32
C GLU A 80 -9.33 -12.05 14.48
N ILE A 81 -8.76 -13.13 15.03
CA ILE A 81 -7.81 -13.99 14.29
C ILE A 81 -8.46 -14.55 13.04
N MET A 82 -9.67 -15.12 13.17
CA MET A 82 -10.40 -15.67 12.03
C MET A 82 -10.73 -14.58 11.00
N ALA A 83 -11.10 -13.38 11.44
CA ALA A 83 -11.36 -12.24 10.53
C ALA A 83 -10.09 -11.80 9.78
N TYR A 84 -8.95 -11.72 10.45
CA TYR A 84 -7.67 -11.41 9.79
C TYR A 84 -7.26 -12.51 8.81
N LEU A 85 -7.41 -13.78 9.18
CA LEU A 85 -7.09 -14.89 8.30
C LEU A 85 -7.97 -14.89 7.05
N GLU A 86 -9.27 -14.59 7.18
CA GLU A 86 -10.15 -14.41 6.03
C GLU A 86 -9.66 -13.30 5.08
N LEU A 87 -9.17 -12.17 5.62
CA LEU A 87 -8.59 -11.08 4.82
C LEU A 87 -7.22 -11.42 4.21
N LEU A 88 -6.40 -12.18 4.93
CA LEU A 88 -5.07 -12.58 4.48
C LEU A 88 -5.14 -13.73 3.46
N GLY A 89 -6.17 -14.55 3.52
CA GLY A 89 -6.56 -15.53 2.54
C GLY A 89 -6.29 -17.00 2.92
N ASP A 90 -6.93 -17.84 2.10
CA ASP A 90 -7.09 -19.30 2.06
C ASP A 90 -8.35 -19.87 2.76
N ARG A 91 -9.19 -20.53 1.97
CA ARG A 91 -10.50 -21.07 2.40
C ARG A 91 -10.37 -22.24 3.38
N ASN A 92 -9.15 -22.71 3.62
CA ASN A 92 -8.87 -23.88 4.44
C ASN A 92 -8.13 -23.56 5.75
N ASP A 93 -8.08 -22.29 6.15
CA ASP A 93 -7.35 -21.84 7.34
C ASP A 93 -7.84 -22.53 8.61
N GLN A 94 -9.15 -22.73 8.78
CA GLN A 94 -9.68 -23.39 9.96
C GLN A 94 -9.13 -24.81 10.14
N ALA A 95 -9.08 -25.61 9.08
CA ALA A 95 -8.56 -26.97 9.14
C ALA A 95 -7.05 -26.98 9.46
N LYS A 96 -6.29 -26.05 8.86
CA LYS A 96 -4.85 -25.88 9.15
C LYS A 96 -4.61 -25.49 10.60
N LEU A 97 -5.41 -24.58 11.14
CA LEU A 97 -5.33 -24.15 12.54
C LEU A 97 -5.62 -25.30 13.50
N GLU A 98 -6.65 -26.10 13.23
CA GLU A 98 -7.00 -27.27 14.04
C GLU A 98 -5.92 -28.36 13.98
N GLU A 99 -5.34 -28.61 12.80
CA GLU A 99 -4.21 -29.53 12.64
C GLU A 99 -2.96 -29.05 13.40
N LEU A 100 -2.60 -27.77 13.25
CA LEU A 100 -1.49 -27.15 13.96
C LEU A 100 -1.69 -27.24 15.47
N THR A 101 -2.88 -26.87 15.96
CA THR A 101 -3.22 -26.94 17.39
C THR A 101 -3.12 -28.38 17.90
N SER A 102 -3.56 -29.37 17.11
CA SER A 102 -3.46 -30.79 17.48
C SER A 102 -2.01 -31.26 17.60
N LYS A 103 -1.14 -30.89 16.66
CA LYS A 103 0.31 -31.18 16.74
C LYS A 103 0.93 -30.55 17.99
N LEU A 104 0.54 -29.31 18.32
CA LEU A 104 1.05 -28.61 19.50
C LEU A 104 0.54 -29.21 20.82
N ARG A 105 -0.62 -29.88 20.85
CA ARG A 105 -1.05 -30.63 22.04
C ARG A 105 -0.08 -31.77 22.33
N GLU A 106 0.36 -32.49 21.30
CA GLU A 106 1.29 -33.61 21.43
C GLU A 106 2.66 -33.14 21.91
N SER A 107 3.14 -32.00 21.43
CA SER A 107 4.43 -31.41 21.81
C SER A 107 4.36 -30.47 23.03
N ARG A 108 3.20 -30.30 23.67
CA ARG A 108 2.96 -29.35 24.78
C ARG A 108 3.38 -27.91 24.45
N GLY A 109 3.03 -27.45 23.24
CA GLY A 109 3.32 -26.11 22.75
C GLY A 109 4.74 -25.93 22.19
N SER A 110 5.64 -26.89 22.38
CA SER A 110 7.00 -26.82 21.87
C SER A 110 7.06 -27.00 20.35
N GLY A 111 7.91 -26.21 19.69
CA GLY A 111 8.10 -26.28 18.24
C GLY A 111 6.99 -25.60 17.44
N GLY A 112 6.18 -24.76 18.07
CA GLY A 112 5.16 -23.92 17.46
C GLY A 112 5.68 -23.08 16.31
N GLY A 113 6.80 -22.36 16.47
CA GLY A 113 7.38 -21.54 15.42
C GLY A 113 7.71 -22.34 14.16
N GLN A 114 8.22 -23.57 14.31
CA GLN A 114 8.46 -24.45 13.16
C GLN A 114 7.15 -24.98 12.57
N ALA A 115 6.23 -25.44 13.40
CA ALA A 115 4.92 -25.94 12.96
C ALA A 115 4.12 -24.87 12.20
N ALA A 116 4.19 -23.61 12.64
CA ALA A 116 3.55 -22.48 11.98
C ALA A 116 4.20 -22.19 10.62
N ARG A 117 5.53 -22.20 10.52
CA ARG A 117 6.24 -22.05 9.23
C ARG A 117 5.90 -23.17 8.24
N ASP A 118 5.77 -24.40 8.72
CA ASP A 118 5.41 -25.54 7.87
C ASP A 118 3.96 -25.45 7.35
N ALA A 119 3.05 -24.83 8.12
CA ALA A 119 1.64 -24.71 7.77
C ALA A 119 1.28 -23.41 7.03
N PHE A 120 2.01 -22.32 7.29
CA PHE A 120 1.72 -20.96 6.81
C PHE A 120 2.99 -20.29 6.26
N GLY A 121 2.92 -19.83 5.01
CA GLY A 121 4.05 -19.17 4.36
C GLY A 121 4.25 -17.71 4.76
N ASP A 122 3.18 -17.02 5.17
CA ASP A 122 3.20 -15.60 5.52
C ASP A 122 3.42 -15.39 7.03
N VAL A 123 4.32 -14.47 7.41
CA VAL A 123 4.67 -14.27 8.82
C VAL A 123 3.52 -13.70 9.66
N SER A 124 2.62 -12.91 9.07
CA SER A 124 1.41 -12.44 9.76
C SER A 124 0.44 -13.60 9.98
N GLN A 125 0.31 -14.52 9.02
CA GLN A 125 -0.48 -15.75 9.20
C GLN A 125 0.12 -16.67 10.26
N GLN A 126 1.44 -16.83 10.29
CA GLN A 126 2.15 -17.61 11.33
C GLN A 126 1.86 -17.06 12.73
N PHE A 127 1.97 -15.74 12.91
CA PHE A 127 1.65 -15.07 14.16
C PHE A 127 0.20 -15.34 14.60
N LEU A 128 -0.76 -15.20 13.68
CA LEU A 128 -2.18 -15.45 13.94
C LEU A 128 -2.45 -16.93 14.30
N ALA A 129 -1.79 -17.86 13.62
CA ALA A 129 -1.94 -19.30 13.88
C ALA A 129 -1.43 -19.70 15.27
N LEU A 130 -0.27 -19.17 15.68
CA LEU A 130 0.24 -19.36 17.03
C LEU A 130 -0.67 -18.70 18.07
N GLY A 131 -1.15 -17.48 17.79
CA GLY A 131 -2.12 -16.80 18.63
C GLY A 131 -3.40 -17.62 18.83
N TYR A 132 -3.89 -18.28 17.78
CA TYR A 132 -5.07 -19.14 17.85
C TYR A 132 -4.83 -20.36 18.75
N ALA A 133 -3.72 -21.07 18.56
CA ALA A 133 -3.36 -22.22 19.39
C ALA A 133 -3.16 -21.81 20.86
N LEU A 134 -2.59 -20.62 21.11
CA LEU A 134 -2.46 -20.06 22.46
C LEU A 134 -3.83 -19.86 23.11
N ARG A 135 -4.79 -19.25 22.41
CA ARG A 135 -6.16 -19.08 22.93
C ARG A 135 -6.82 -20.42 23.26
N ARG A 136 -6.61 -21.45 22.44
CA ARG A 136 -7.11 -22.80 22.72
C ARG A 136 -6.51 -23.42 23.97
N PHE A 137 -5.21 -23.27 24.19
CA PHE A 137 -4.58 -23.76 25.44
C PHE A 137 -5.03 -22.98 26.67
N GLU A 138 -5.29 -21.68 26.53
CA GLU A 138 -5.88 -20.86 27.59
C GLU A 138 -7.30 -21.32 27.95
N ASP A 139 -8.15 -21.59 26.94
CA ASP A 139 -9.51 -22.11 27.14
C ASP A 139 -9.55 -23.50 27.80
N GLU A 140 -8.46 -24.26 27.68
CA GLU A 140 -8.29 -25.62 28.22
C GLU A 140 -7.55 -25.65 29.57
N ASP A 141 -7.21 -24.48 30.11
CA ASP A 141 -6.40 -24.34 31.33
C ASP A 141 -5.03 -25.05 31.27
N ASP A 142 -4.45 -25.30 30.09
CA ASP A 142 -3.08 -25.82 29.94
C ASP A 142 -2.05 -24.67 30.03
N ALA A 143 -1.84 -24.20 31.26
CA ALA A 143 -0.95 -23.08 31.55
C ALA A 143 0.51 -23.32 31.12
N ALA A 144 0.97 -24.57 31.11
CA ALA A 144 2.33 -24.92 30.72
C ALA A 144 2.52 -24.77 29.21
N ALA A 145 1.65 -25.37 28.40
CA ALA A 145 1.69 -25.23 26.94
C ALA A 145 1.47 -23.77 26.51
N ALA A 146 0.56 -23.05 27.18
CA ALA A 146 0.34 -21.63 26.92
C ALA A 146 1.58 -20.78 27.24
N ALA A 147 2.34 -21.09 28.30
CA ALA A 147 3.58 -20.38 28.62
C ALA A 147 4.65 -20.58 27.53
N THR A 148 4.88 -21.83 27.12
CA THR A 148 5.82 -22.16 26.04
C THR A 148 5.45 -21.46 24.74
N LEU A 149 4.17 -21.45 24.37
CA LEU A 149 3.75 -20.83 23.13
C LEU A 149 3.86 -19.30 23.15
N ARG A 150 3.70 -18.67 24.32
CA ARG A 150 3.94 -17.23 24.47
C ARG A 150 5.40 -16.87 24.22
N GLU A 151 6.35 -17.64 24.74
CA GLU A 151 7.78 -17.43 24.49
C GLU A 151 8.11 -17.55 22.99
N GLU A 152 7.51 -18.51 22.29
CA GLU A 152 7.72 -18.65 20.84
C GLU A 152 7.08 -17.52 20.02
N ILE A 153 5.90 -17.02 20.44
CA ILE A 153 5.29 -15.85 19.81
C ILE A 153 6.12 -14.59 20.08
N GLU A 154 6.65 -14.42 21.28
CA GLU A 154 7.52 -13.30 21.63
C GLU A 154 8.77 -13.29 20.74
N SER A 155 9.44 -14.43 20.59
CA SER A 155 10.57 -14.57 19.65
C SER A 155 10.18 -14.22 18.21
N LEU A 156 9.02 -14.67 17.73
CA LEU A 156 8.55 -14.33 16.38
C LEU A 156 8.32 -12.82 16.21
N VAL A 157 7.78 -12.16 17.24
CA VAL A 157 7.51 -10.72 17.23
C VAL A 157 8.78 -9.90 17.38
N GLU A 158 9.76 -10.37 18.14
CA GLU A 158 11.10 -9.76 18.22
C GLU A 158 11.77 -9.76 16.84
N ASP A 159 11.70 -10.88 16.11
CA ASP A 159 12.36 -11.03 14.81
C ASP A 159 11.60 -10.36 13.66
N HIS A 160 10.26 -10.36 13.71
CA HIS A 160 9.41 -10.00 12.58
C HIS A 160 8.28 -9.03 12.89
N GLY A 161 8.29 -8.37 14.05
CA GLY A 161 7.23 -7.46 14.52
C GLY A 161 6.74 -6.47 13.45
N PRO A 162 7.63 -5.66 12.83
CA PRO A 162 7.24 -4.73 11.76
C PRO A 162 6.56 -5.42 10.57
N ALA A 163 7.07 -6.56 10.11
CA ALA A 163 6.50 -7.30 8.98
C ALA A 163 5.15 -7.93 9.31
N ILE A 164 4.97 -8.41 10.54
CA ILE A 164 3.69 -8.91 11.06
C ILE A 164 2.67 -7.79 11.01
N GLN A 165 2.96 -6.64 11.64
CA GLN A 165 2.05 -5.50 11.71
C GLN A 165 1.74 -4.93 10.33
N ALA A 166 2.74 -4.78 9.44
CA ALA A 166 2.52 -4.30 8.07
C ALA A 166 1.55 -5.23 7.31
N GLY A 167 1.66 -6.54 7.50
CA GLY A 167 0.75 -7.50 6.88
C GLY A 167 -0.67 -7.46 7.46
N LEU A 168 -0.80 -7.32 8.78
CA LEU A 168 -2.12 -7.19 9.44
C LEU A 168 -2.81 -5.89 9.05
N ASN A 169 -2.09 -4.76 9.15
CA ASN A 169 -2.65 -3.43 8.92
C ASN A 169 -2.99 -3.18 7.44
N SER A 170 -2.29 -3.83 6.51
CA SER A 170 -2.60 -3.74 5.07
C SER A 170 -3.62 -4.77 4.56
N ALA A 171 -4.05 -5.73 5.39
CA ALA A 171 -4.86 -6.87 4.95
C ALA A 171 -6.17 -6.44 4.26
N GLY A 172 -6.86 -5.43 4.81
CA GLY A 172 -8.10 -4.90 4.24
C GLY A 172 -7.89 -4.25 2.87
N ALA A 173 -6.87 -3.39 2.75
CA ALA A 173 -6.49 -2.74 1.48
C ALA A 173 -6.07 -3.78 0.43
N ALA A 174 -5.27 -4.78 0.82
CA ALA A 174 -4.81 -5.85 -0.04
C ALA A 174 -5.97 -6.69 -0.60
N ASN A 175 -6.91 -7.09 0.27
CA ASN A 175 -8.09 -7.86 -0.14
C ASN A 175 -8.98 -7.06 -1.11
N ALA A 176 -9.20 -5.77 -0.82
CA ALA A 176 -9.97 -4.87 -1.68
C ALA A 176 -9.29 -4.62 -3.05
N PHE A 177 -7.96 -4.51 -3.07
CA PHE A 177 -7.19 -4.41 -4.31
C PHE A 177 -7.36 -5.68 -5.16
N ALA A 178 -7.22 -6.84 -4.53
CA ALA A 178 -7.21 -8.12 -5.19
C ALA A 178 -8.57 -8.59 -5.72
N GLY A 179 -9.68 -8.08 -5.17
CA GLY A 179 -11.02 -8.45 -5.62
C GLY A 179 -11.34 -9.93 -5.42
N GLY A 180 -10.78 -10.54 -4.36
CA GLY A 180 -10.97 -11.95 -4.02
C GLY A 180 -9.92 -12.91 -4.59
N ASP A 181 -8.92 -12.42 -5.34
CA ASP A 181 -7.78 -13.23 -5.78
C ASP A 181 -6.70 -13.30 -4.68
N ALA A 182 -6.55 -14.47 -4.07
CA ALA A 182 -5.59 -14.66 -2.97
C ALA A 182 -4.13 -14.43 -3.39
N GLY A 183 -3.75 -14.77 -4.63
CA GLY A 183 -2.39 -14.56 -5.14
C GLY A 183 -2.09 -13.07 -5.34
N ARG A 184 -3.04 -12.32 -5.89
CA ARG A 184 -2.92 -10.86 -6.02
C ARG A 184 -2.87 -10.16 -4.66
N ALA A 185 -3.66 -10.62 -3.69
CA ALA A 185 -3.63 -10.08 -2.33
C ALA A 185 -2.27 -10.33 -1.66
N ALA A 186 -1.71 -11.53 -1.82
CA ALA A 186 -0.38 -11.88 -1.31
C ALA A 186 0.71 -11.01 -1.95
N GLY A 187 0.74 -10.90 -3.28
CA GLY A 187 1.71 -10.05 -3.98
C GLY A 187 1.59 -8.56 -3.61
N PHE A 188 0.38 -8.07 -3.35
CA PHE A 188 0.17 -6.72 -2.83
C PHE A 188 0.78 -6.52 -1.44
N ARG A 189 0.53 -7.45 -0.51
CA ARG A 189 1.09 -7.34 0.85
C ARG A 189 2.61 -7.44 0.86
N GLU A 190 3.19 -8.30 0.03
CA GLU A 190 4.63 -8.39 -0.15
C GLU A 190 5.19 -7.05 -0.65
N CYS A 191 4.57 -6.45 -1.66
CA CYS A 191 4.94 -5.13 -2.16
C CYS A 191 4.84 -4.04 -1.09
N TYR A 192 3.77 -4.06 -0.29
CA TYR A 192 3.60 -3.12 0.80
C TYR A 192 4.70 -3.28 1.86
N ARG A 193 5.02 -4.51 2.27
CA ARG A 193 6.11 -4.79 3.22
C ARG A 193 7.45 -4.32 2.66
N GLU A 194 7.76 -4.59 1.39
CA GLU A 194 8.99 -4.11 0.75
C GLU A 194 9.04 -2.57 0.71
N THR A 195 7.92 -1.90 0.45
CA THR A 195 7.87 -0.43 0.42
C THR A 195 8.06 0.18 1.81
N VAL A 196 7.45 -0.41 2.84
CA VAL A 196 7.49 0.13 4.21
C VAL A 196 8.79 -0.22 4.93
N LEU A 197 9.30 -1.44 4.70
CA LEU A 197 10.49 -1.96 5.39
C LEU A 197 11.77 -1.81 4.57
N GLY A 198 11.65 -1.68 3.25
CA GLY A 198 12.75 -1.45 2.32
C GLY A 198 13.03 0.04 2.13
N ARG A 199 14.33 0.38 2.03
CA ARG A 199 14.79 1.75 1.74
C ARG A 199 15.18 1.87 0.28
N GLU A 200 14.22 1.66 -0.61
CA GLU A 200 14.43 1.80 -2.05
C GLU A 200 14.31 3.26 -2.49
N SER A 201 14.89 3.59 -3.65
CA SER A 201 14.65 4.91 -4.25
C SER A 201 13.23 4.97 -4.83
N LEU A 202 12.70 6.18 -5.03
CA LEU A 202 11.38 6.37 -5.61
C LEU A 202 11.26 5.71 -7.01
N GLY A 203 12.34 5.74 -7.79
CA GLY A 203 12.41 5.10 -9.10
C GLY A 203 12.37 3.57 -9.00
N ASP A 204 13.12 2.99 -8.06
CA ASP A 204 13.13 1.54 -7.84
C ASP A 204 11.76 1.03 -7.38
N THR A 205 11.12 1.75 -6.44
CA THR A 205 9.75 1.41 -5.99
C THR A 205 8.75 1.47 -7.14
N PHE A 206 8.83 2.49 -8.01
CA PHE A 206 7.97 2.55 -9.20
C PHE A 206 8.20 1.35 -10.13
N ASN A 207 9.46 1.01 -10.41
CA ASN A 207 9.82 -0.11 -11.27
C ASN A 207 9.33 -1.45 -10.71
N ALA A 208 9.46 -1.66 -9.39
CA ALA A 208 8.95 -2.85 -8.71
C ALA A 208 7.42 -2.98 -8.81
N ILE A 209 6.69 -1.88 -8.62
CA ILE A 209 5.22 -1.84 -8.77
C ILE A 209 4.84 -2.15 -10.22
N LEU A 210 5.52 -1.52 -11.19
CA LEU A 210 5.25 -1.73 -12.61
C LEU A 210 5.49 -3.20 -13.02
N GLU A 211 6.58 -3.80 -12.58
CA GLU A 211 6.90 -5.21 -12.87
C GLU A 211 5.92 -6.19 -12.23
N ARG A 212 5.48 -5.90 -11.00
CA ARG A 212 4.61 -6.80 -10.24
C ARG A 212 3.15 -6.75 -10.70
N PHE A 213 2.63 -5.56 -11.02
CA PHE A 213 1.20 -5.38 -11.33
C PHE A 213 0.92 -5.07 -12.80
N GLY A 214 1.94 -4.70 -13.58
CA GLY A 214 1.80 -4.27 -14.97
C GLY A 214 1.27 -2.83 -15.12
N ALA A 215 1.51 -2.20 -16.27
CA ALA A 215 1.17 -0.78 -16.48
C ALA A 215 -0.31 -0.45 -16.25
N ALA A 216 -1.20 -1.36 -16.65
CA ALA A 216 -2.65 -1.13 -16.53
C ALA A 216 -3.11 -0.98 -15.08
N ASP A 217 -2.44 -1.66 -14.13
CA ASP A 217 -2.78 -1.62 -12.72
C ASP A 217 -1.83 -0.76 -11.88
N THR A 218 -0.75 -0.18 -12.44
CA THR A 218 0.25 0.60 -11.69
C THR A 218 -0.39 1.74 -10.88
N ARG A 219 -1.20 2.59 -11.52
CA ARG A 219 -1.85 3.73 -10.84
C ARG A 219 -2.81 3.27 -9.74
N ARG A 220 -3.57 2.20 -10.02
CA ARG A 220 -4.47 1.58 -9.02
C ARG A 220 -3.67 1.02 -7.85
N SER A 221 -2.55 0.35 -8.12
CA SER A 221 -1.69 -0.26 -7.10
C SER A 221 -1.11 0.79 -6.17
N ILE A 222 -0.62 1.92 -6.71
CA ILE A 222 -0.12 3.05 -5.92
C ILE A 222 -1.23 3.61 -5.01
N ALA A 223 -2.43 3.84 -5.54
CA ALA A 223 -3.55 4.35 -4.74
C ALA A 223 -3.92 3.41 -3.58
N PHE A 224 -3.87 2.09 -3.80
CA PHE A 224 -4.10 1.11 -2.74
C PHE A 224 -2.92 1.02 -1.76
N LEU A 225 -1.68 1.22 -2.18
CA LEU A 225 -0.52 1.31 -1.28
C LEU A 225 -0.62 2.54 -0.37
N ILE A 226 -1.08 3.69 -0.89
CA ILE A 226 -1.36 4.89 -0.09
C ILE A 226 -2.41 4.59 0.97
N ARG A 227 -3.49 3.91 0.58
CA ARG A 227 -4.53 3.46 1.52
C ARG A 227 -3.94 2.52 2.58
N ALA A 228 -3.19 1.50 2.19
CA ALA A 228 -2.57 0.56 3.13
C ALA A 228 -1.65 1.26 4.14
N ALA A 229 -0.85 2.24 3.67
CA ALA A 229 -0.01 3.06 4.55
C ALA A 229 -0.83 3.95 5.49
N GLY A 230 -1.97 4.46 5.04
CA GLY A 230 -2.93 5.18 5.88
C GLY A 230 -3.56 4.29 6.95
N ASP A 231 -3.99 3.08 6.57
CA ASP A 231 -4.56 2.08 7.49
C ASP A 231 -3.52 1.68 8.56
N ASP A 232 -2.26 1.49 8.17
CA ASP A 232 -1.13 1.21 9.06
C ASP A 232 -0.78 2.37 10.00
N LEU A 233 -0.80 3.60 9.49
CA LEU A 233 -0.58 4.79 10.31
C LEU A 233 -1.67 4.99 11.37
N ALA A 234 -2.91 4.61 11.05
CA ALA A 234 -4.06 4.73 11.94
C ALA A 234 -4.18 3.56 12.94
N ALA A 235 -3.44 2.47 12.73
CA ALA A 235 -3.51 1.28 13.56
C ALA A 235 -3.01 1.55 14.99
N ARG A 236 -3.53 0.78 15.96
CA ARG A 236 -3.06 0.83 17.36
C ARG A 236 -1.59 0.39 17.51
N GLY A 237 -1.13 -0.49 16.62
CA GLY A 237 0.26 -0.92 16.49
C GLY A 237 0.74 -0.72 15.06
N PRO A 238 1.20 0.49 14.71
CA PRO A 238 1.79 0.74 13.39
C PRO A 238 3.04 -0.12 13.18
N SER A 239 3.30 -0.51 11.94
CA SER A 239 4.43 -1.36 11.57
C SER A 239 5.79 -0.71 11.77
N THR A 240 5.86 0.62 11.67
CA THR A 240 7.04 1.42 11.99
C THR A 240 6.62 2.75 12.65
N ALA A 241 7.60 3.60 12.98
CA ALA A 241 7.35 4.90 13.56
C ALA A 241 6.37 5.72 12.69
N PRO A 242 5.35 6.40 13.27
CA PRO A 242 4.38 7.18 12.51
C PRO A 242 4.97 8.26 11.59
N ALA A 243 6.15 8.79 11.93
CA ALA A 243 6.85 9.74 11.08
C ALA A 243 7.41 9.09 9.80
N GLU A 244 7.87 7.84 9.88
CA GLU A 244 8.33 7.08 8.71
C GLU A 244 7.15 6.72 7.81
N LEU A 245 6.03 6.25 8.36
CA LEU A 245 4.81 5.98 7.58
C LEU A 245 4.29 7.24 6.86
N ARG A 246 4.35 8.42 7.49
CA ARG A 246 4.01 9.68 6.80
C ARG A 246 4.96 9.98 5.64
N SER A 247 6.27 9.78 5.81
CA SER A 247 7.24 9.92 4.72
C SER A 247 6.98 8.93 3.59
N ILE A 248 6.59 7.69 3.91
CA ILE A 248 6.23 6.67 2.91
C ILE A 248 4.98 7.11 2.14
N ILE A 249 3.94 7.61 2.83
CA ILE A 249 2.74 8.15 2.18
C ILE A 249 3.09 9.31 1.24
N GLU A 250 3.94 10.24 1.66
CA GLU A 250 4.42 11.34 0.81
C GLU A 250 5.13 10.81 -0.45
N ASP A 251 5.93 9.77 -0.32
CA ASP A 251 6.63 9.13 -1.44
C ASP A 251 5.68 8.41 -2.39
N LEU A 252 4.71 7.68 -1.85
CA LEU A 252 3.67 7.03 -2.65
C LEU A 252 2.85 8.05 -3.45
N TYR A 253 2.58 9.25 -2.92
CA TYR A 253 1.97 10.33 -3.71
C TYR A 253 2.89 10.81 -4.85
N GLN A 254 4.21 10.83 -4.67
CA GLN A 254 5.14 11.14 -5.77
C GLN A 254 5.13 10.05 -6.85
N LEU A 255 4.85 8.79 -6.51
CA LEU A 255 4.68 7.72 -7.50
C LEU A 255 3.47 7.95 -8.41
N GLU A 256 2.40 8.61 -7.94
CA GLU A 256 1.28 8.99 -8.83
C GLU A 256 1.71 9.96 -9.93
N VAL A 257 2.70 10.82 -9.63
CA VAL A 257 3.31 11.70 -10.64
C VAL A 257 4.07 10.85 -11.66
N LEU A 258 4.84 9.84 -11.23
CA LEU A 258 5.50 8.91 -12.15
C LEU A 258 4.51 8.07 -12.99
N ALA A 259 3.35 7.71 -12.43
CA ALA A 259 2.28 7.08 -13.21
C ALA A 259 1.77 8.02 -14.32
N THR A 260 1.67 9.32 -14.04
CA THR A 260 1.30 10.33 -15.05
C THR A 260 2.40 10.51 -16.11
N VAL A 261 3.68 10.42 -15.72
CA VAL A 261 4.83 10.41 -16.65
C VAL A 261 4.75 9.20 -17.59
N MET A 262 4.34 8.04 -17.10
CA MET A 262 4.12 6.84 -17.92
C MET A 262 2.97 7.03 -18.93
N GLU A 263 1.86 7.63 -18.50
CA GLU A 263 0.76 8.04 -19.40
C GLU A 263 1.28 9.01 -20.49
N GLY A 264 2.19 9.93 -20.13
CA GLY A 264 2.87 10.82 -21.08
C GLY A 264 3.75 10.09 -22.09
N CYS A 265 4.47 9.05 -21.66
CA CYS A 265 5.25 8.17 -22.55
C CYS A 265 4.35 7.40 -23.53
N GLN A 266 3.18 6.94 -23.06
CA GLN A 266 2.19 6.30 -23.92
C GLN A 266 1.65 7.28 -24.98
N ALA A 267 1.25 8.48 -24.58
CA ALA A 267 0.76 9.51 -25.49
C ALA A 267 1.83 9.94 -26.52
N LEU A 268 3.11 9.97 -26.11
CA LEU A 268 4.24 10.19 -27.01
C LEU A 268 4.31 9.09 -28.08
N GLY A 269 4.27 7.82 -27.67
CA GLY A 269 4.30 6.68 -28.59
C GLY A 269 3.14 6.66 -29.59
N GLU A 270 1.93 6.94 -29.11
CA GLU A 270 0.72 7.04 -29.95
C GLU A 270 0.81 8.19 -30.97
N ALA A 271 1.38 9.33 -30.58
CA ALA A 271 1.59 10.45 -31.49
C ALA A 271 2.62 10.11 -32.58
N LEU A 272 3.73 9.46 -32.24
CA LEU A 272 4.74 9.07 -33.23
C LEU A 272 4.22 8.03 -34.22
N ALA A 273 3.42 7.08 -33.75
CA ALA A 273 2.77 6.11 -34.63
C ALA A 273 1.79 6.77 -35.60
N ARG A 274 1.02 7.76 -35.12
CA ARG A 274 0.03 8.50 -35.92
C ARG A 274 0.67 9.42 -36.95
N ASP A 275 1.66 10.20 -36.53
CA ASP A 275 2.17 11.33 -37.31
C ASP A 275 3.33 10.92 -38.23
N PHE A 276 4.09 9.87 -37.85
CA PHE A 276 5.30 9.45 -38.56
C PHE A 276 5.31 7.95 -38.93
N GLY A 277 4.29 7.18 -38.57
CA GLY A 277 4.24 5.74 -38.85
C GLY A 277 5.31 4.92 -38.11
N VAL A 278 5.89 5.47 -37.04
CA VAL A 278 6.86 4.75 -36.19
C VAL A 278 6.12 3.60 -35.49
N GLY A 279 6.79 2.44 -35.35
CA GLY A 279 6.25 1.31 -34.60
C GLY A 279 5.90 1.70 -33.15
N SER A 280 5.06 0.90 -32.49
CA SER A 280 4.66 1.18 -31.10
C SER A 280 5.88 1.34 -30.20
N VAL A 281 6.04 2.55 -29.66
CA VAL A 281 7.01 2.85 -28.60
C VAL A 281 6.47 2.21 -27.33
N ASP A 282 7.24 1.27 -26.78
CA ASP A 282 6.94 0.66 -25.48
C ASP A 282 7.05 1.71 -24.38
N ALA A 283 5.89 2.15 -23.87
CA ALA A 283 5.78 3.20 -22.87
C ALA A 283 6.38 2.79 -21.51
N GLU A 284 6.27 1.51 -21.14
CA GLU A 284 6.86 0.98 -19.90
C GLU A 284 8.37 1.08 -19.98
N ARG A 285 8.94 0.55 -21.08
CA ARG A 285 10.37 0.61 -21.31
C ARG A 285 10.88 2.05 -21.40
N LEU A 286 10.13 2.96 -22.03
CA LEU A 286 10.52 4.37 -22.11
C LEU A 286 10.52 4.99 -20.72
N THR A 287 9.48 4.75 -19.92
CA THR A 287 9.39 5.26 -18.56
C THR A 287 10.56 4.79 -17.70
N LYS A 288 10.88 3.48 -17.74
CA LYS A 288 12.05 2.92 -17.03
C LYS A 288 13.35 3.61 -17.46
N ASN A 289 13.59 3.74 -18.76
CA ASN A 289 14.78 4.41 -19.27
C ASN A 289 14.87 5.89 -18.81
N LEU A 290 13.75 6.60 -18.73
CA LEU A 290 13.74 7.99 -18.25
C LEU A 290 13.98 8.08 -16.74
N ILE A 291 13.43 7.15 -15.96
CA ILE A 291 13.70 7.04 -14.51
C ILE A 291 15.20 6.77 -14.27
N ASP A 292 15.78 5.84 -15.03
CA ASP A 292 17.21 5.53 -14.95
C ASP A 292 18.07 6.77 -15.25
N LEU A 293 17.73 7.53 -16.30
CA LEU A 293 18.41 8.79 -16.64
C LEU A 293 18.28 9.84 -15.54
N ALA A 294 17.14 9.91 -14.85
CA ALA A 294 16.96 10.83 -13.73
C ALA A 294 17.81 10.42 -12.50
N GLY A 295 18.05 9.11 -12.33
CA GLY A 295 18.96 8.56 -11.33
C GLY A 295 20.46 8.70 -11.68
N GLU A 296 20.81 9.03 -12.92
CA GLU A 296 22.20 9.24 -13.35
C GLU A 296 22.74 10.62 -12.85
N ARG A 297 23.96 10.63 -12.27
CA ARG A 297 24.61 11.89 -11.82
C ARG A 297 25.16 12.74 -12.97
N TRP A 298 25.43 12.10 -14.11
CA TRP A 298 26.03 12.73 -15.28
C TRP A 298 25.35 12.21 -16.54
N VAL A 299 24.63 13.09 -17.23
CA VAL A 299 23.98 12.80 -18.51
C VAL A 299 24.49 13.76 -19.59
N SER A 300 24.67 13.24 -20.81
CA SER A 300 25.03 13.99 -22.01
C SER A 300 23.89 14.02 -23.03
N GLY A 301 23.91 14.99 -23.96
CA GLY A 301 22.96 15.03 -25.08
C GLY A 301 22.95 13.74 -25.91
N ASP A 302 24.13 13.16 -26.18
CA ASP A 302 24.25 11.87 -26.89
C ASP A 302 23.52 10.73 -26.18
N ARG A 303 23.54 10.73 -24.85
CA ARG A 303 22.85 9.72 -24.03
C ARG A 303 21.33 9.86 -24.15
N VAL A 304 20.81 11.08 -24.18
CA VAL A 304 19.37 11.32 -24.42
C VAL A 304 19.00 11.00 -25.88
N ALA A 305 19.83 11.42 -26.84
CA ALA A 305 19.63 11.12 -28.26
C ALA A 305 19.64 9.62 -28.56
N ALA A 306 20.40 8.82 -27.79
CA ALA A 306 20.41 7.37 -27.91
C ALA A 306 19.03 6.73 -27.68
N LEU A 307 18.17 7.32 -26.82
CA LEU A 307 16.81 6.81 -26.60
C LEU A 307 16.02 6.73 -27.91
N ALA A 308 16.05 7.77 -28.74
CA ALA A 308 15.32 7.78 -30.00
C ALA A 308 15.78 6.61 -30.91
N ARG A 309 17.08 6.32 -30.93
CA ARG A 309 17.65 5.18 -31.66
C ARG A 309 17.20 3.83 -31.08
N ASP A 310 17.17 3.69 -29.76
CA ASP A 310 16.75 2.46 -29.07
C ASP A 310 15.27 2.13 -29.34
N PHE A 311 14.44 3.16 -29.53
CA PHE A 311 13.05 3.05 -29.94
C PHE A 311 12.85 3.05 -31.47
N GLN A 312 13.93 2.92 -32.25
CA GLN A 312 13.90 2.86 -33.72
C GLN A 312 13.27 4.09 -34.38
N VAL A 313 13.31 5.24 -33.70
CA VAL A 313 12.93 6.54 -34.25
C VAL A 313 14.11 7.07 -35.06
N ARG A 314 14.11 6.83 -36.37
CA ARG A 314 15.25 7.11 -37.25
C ARG A 314 15.10 8.39 -38.07
N GLU A 315 13.90 8.64 -38.59
CA GLU A 315 13.60 9.85 -39.36
C GLU A 315 13.81 11.09 -38.51
N VAL A 316 14.42 12.13 -39.09
CA VAL A 316 14.85 13.33 -38.35
C VAL A 316 13.66 14.05 -37.73
N ASP A 317 12.59 14.31 -38.50
CA ASP A 317 11.36 14.94 -38.01
C ASP A 317 10.74 14.15 -36.84
N ALA A 318 10.72 12.83 -36.95
CA ALA A 318 10.20 11.94 -35.91
C ALA A 318 11.09 11.97 -34.65
N ARG A 319 12.42 12.09 -34.81
CA ARG A 319 13.37 12.26 -33.70
C ARG A 319 13.18 13.59 -33.01
N ILE A 320 13.00 14.68 -33.75
CA ILE A 320 12.70 16.01 -33.20
C ILE A 320 11.41 15.95 -32.37
N ALA A 321 10.36 15.32 -32.90
CA ALA A 321 9.11 15.13 -32.19
C ALA A 321 9.27 14.27 -30.92
N PHE A 322 10.03 13.16 -31.00
CA PHE A 322 10.34 12.28 -29.87
C PHE A 322 11.08 13.05 -28.76
N LEU A 323 12.16 13.77 -29.11
CA LEU A 323 13.00 14.48 -28.16
C LEU A 323 12.26 15.67 -27.52
N THR A 324 11.46 16.38 -28.31
CA THR A 324 10.60 17.48 -27.81
C THR A 324 9.65 16.97 -26.73
N ARG A 325 8.94 15.86 -26.99
CA ARG A 325 8.01 15.27 -26.01
C ARG A 325 8.74 14.63 -24.83
N THR A 326 9.87 13.96 -25.07
CA THR A 326 10.71 13.38 -24.01
C THR A 326 11.15 14.44 -23.01
N LYS A 327 11.57 15.62 -23.48
CA LYS A 327 11.94 16.75 -22.62
C LYS A 327 10.77 17.23 -21.76
N VAL A 328 9.54 17.24 -22.31
CA VAL A 328 8.33 17.58 -21.53
C VAL A 328 8.10 16.55 -20.42
N VAL A 329 8.15 15.27 -20.75
CA VAL A 329 7.98 14.17 -19.79
C VAL A 329 9.03 14.23 -18.67
N LEU A 330 10.30 14.46 -19.01
CA LEU A 330 11.40 14.63 -18.04
C LEU A 330 11.18 15.83 -17.09
N ARG A 331 10.58 16.91 -17.59
CA ARG A 331 10.30 18.10 -16.77
C ARG A 331 9.20 17.83 -15.74
N ASP A 332 8.25 16.96 -16.08
CA ASP A 332 7.07 16.67 -15.25
C ASP A 332 7.37 15.60 -14.17
N MET A 333 8.56 14.99 -14.19
CA MET A 333 9.02 14.06 -13.16
C MET A 333 9.15 14.72 -11.77
N PRO A 334 8.83 13.98 -10.68
CA PRO A 334 8.93 14.51 -9.32
C PRO A 334 10.41 14.74 -8.95
N PRO A 335 10.75 15.84 -8.24
CA PRO A 335 12.14 16.16 -7.88
C PRO A 335 12.87 15.04 -7.12
N LYS A 336 12.14 14.23 -6.36
CA LYS A 336 12.71 13.14 -5.54
C LYS A 336 13.23 11.95 -6.36
N VAL A 337 12.86 11.85 -7.65
CA VAL A 337 13.41 10.81 -8.53
C VAL A 337 14.83 11.13 -9.02
N PHE A 338 15.24 12.40 -8.92
CA PHE A 338 16.56 12.85 -9.36
C PHE A 338 17.61 12.59 -8.30
N ALA A 339 18.80 12.15 -8.72
CA ALA A 339 19.89 11.84 -7.78
C ALA A 339 20.33 13.03 -6.91
N GLU A 340 20.34 14.24 -7.49
CA GLU A 340 20.69 15.50 -6.82
C GLU A 340 19.76 16.61 -7.36
N PRO A 341 19.48 17.68 -6.59
CA PRO A 341 18.64 18.79 -7.05
C PRO A 341 19.09 19.39 -8.39
N GLU A 342 20.40 19.47 -8.62
CA GLU A 342 20.99 20.00 -9.86
C GLU A 342 20.94 19.00 -11.02
N SER A 343 20.76 17.70 -10.75
CA SER A 343 20.71 16.67 -11.80
C SER A 343 19.54 16.88 -12.75
N ARG A 344 18.41 17.40 -12.24
CA ARG A 344 17.25 17.75 -13.07
C ARG A 344 17.60 18.79 -14.13
N ASP A 345 18.27 19.87 -13.74
CA ASP A 345 18.64 20.93 -14.67
C ASP A 345 19.68 20.46 -15.69
N LYS A 346 20.62 19.61 -15.27
CA LYS A 346 21.61 18.99 -16.17
C LYS A 346 20.93 18.09 -17.20
N LEU A 347 19.99 17.24 -16.77
CA LEU A 347 19.26 16.33 -17.66
C LEU A 347 18.39 17.11 -18.66
N LEU A 348 17.71 18.15 -18.22
CA LEU A 348 16.90 19.00 -19.11
C LEU A 348 17.76 19.78 -20.13
N ARG A 349 18.98 20.19 -19.76
CA ARG A 349 19.95 20.78 -20.70
C ARG A 349 20.44 19.74 -21.70
N ALA A 350 20.84 18.56 -21.25
CA ALA A 350 21.24 17.48 -22.15
C ALA A 350 20.11 17.10 -23.15
N ALA A 351 18.86 17.08 -22.69
CA ALA A 351 17.71 16.86 -23.57
C ALA A 351 17.49 18.01 -24.57
N GLN A 352 17.83 19.25 -24.20
CA GLN A 352 17.83 20.39 -25.11
C GLN A 352 18.96 20.25 -26.16
N ASP A 353 20.19 19.94 -25.73
CA ASP A 353 21.33 19.76 -26.63
C ASP A 353 21.06 18.65 -27.66
N ALA A 354 20.44 17.55 -27.24
CA ALA A 354 20.02 16.47 -28.12
C ALA A 354 18.97 16.91 -29.17
N LEU A 355 18.03 17.75 -28.75
CA LEU A 355 16.99 18.31 -29.63
C LEU A 355 17.59 19.28 -30.64
N ASP A 356 18.47 20.19 -30.20
CA ASP A 356 19.13 21.16 -31.06
C ASP A 356 19.99 20.46 -32.12
N ALA A 357 20.74 19.43 -31.73
CA ALA A 357 21.52 18.62 -32.68
C ALA A 357 20.64 17.91 -33.73
N ALA A 358 19.42 17.49 -33.37
CA ALA A 358 18.50 16.88 -34.33
C ALA A 358 17.89 17.91 -35.30
N ILE A 359 17.66 19.15 -34.84
CA ILE A 359 17.18 20.25 -35.70
C ILE A 359 18.30 20.70 -36.65
N GLU A 360 19.54 20.82 -36.17
CA GLU A 360 20.69 21.13 -37.03
C GLU A 360 20.90 20.10 -38.14
N GLU A 361 20.56 18.83 -37.89
CA GLU A 361 20.59 17.76 -38.90
C GLU A 361 19.46 17.86 -39.93
N GLU A 362 18.30 18.40 -39.56
CA GLU A 362 17.17 18.66 -40.47
C GLU A 362 17.48 19.79 -41.46
N ASP A 363 18.20 20.82 -40.99
CA ASP A 363 18.55 22.02 -41.75
C ASP A 363 19.78 21.84 -42.68
N ALA A 364 20.52 20.73 -42.55
CA ALA A 364 21.76 20.44 -43.28
C ALA A 364 21.54 19.67 -44.60
#